data_AF-A0A9I9DUC0-F1
#
_entry.id   AF-A0A9I9DUC0-F1
#
_cell.length_a   1.000
_cell.length_b   1.000
_cell.length_c   1.000
_cell.angle_alpha   90.00
_cell.angle_beta   90.00
_cell.angle_gamma   90.00
#
_symmetry.space_group_name_H-M   'P 1'
#
loop_
_entity.id
_entity.type
_entity.pdbx_description
1 polymer ?
#
loop_
_entity_poly.entity_id
_entity_poly.type
_entity_poly.pdbx_seq_one_letter_code
_entity_poly.pdbx_strand_id
1 'polypeptide(L)'
;MVILDFNVKVTLKADVPRALRTPLSNLSMSLLSKNSTFAMSPKLNTDAEFAYGAGHLNPVNAVNPGLVYDAEELDYIKFLCGQGYSTEKLRLVSGDQNNCSDVTKTAASDLNYPSFGLVIISPSKRSISRVYHRTVTNVGMPVSTYKAVIKAPPGLKVTVRPATLSFRSLGQKISFTVTVRAKADVGGKVVSGSLTWDDGVHLVRSPIVSFVFPSS
;
A
#
# COMPACT_ATOMS: atom_id res chain seq x y z
N MET A 1 6.53 -8.07 9.24
CA MET A 1 6.31 -8.55 7.87
C MET A 1 5.29 -7.64 7.19
N VAL A 2 5.77 -6.69 6.37
CA VAL A 2 4.91 -6.00 5.41
C VAL A 2 4.62 -6.99 4.30
N ILE A 3 3.35 -7.09 3.91
CA ILE A 3 2.99 -7.75 2.66
C ILE A 3 3.51 -6.83 1.56
N LEU A 4 4.79 -6.95 1.23
CA LEU A 4 5.32 -6.41 -0.02
C LEU A 4 4.81 -7.38 -1.07
N ASP A 5 3.65 -7.04 -1.66
CA ASP A 5 3.20 -7.71 -2.87
C ASP A 5 4.30 -7.50 -3.91
N PHE A 6 5.01 -8.56 -4.28
CA PHE A 6 5.91 -8.59 -5.44
C PHE A 6 5.15 -8.38 -6.78
N ASN A 7 3.86 -8.03 -6.72
CA ASN A 7 2.97 -7.83 -7.85
C ASN A 7 2.63 -6.34 -8.14
N VAL A 8 3.40 -5.39 -7.60
CA VAL A 8 3.32 -3.99 -8.07
C VAL A 8 3.91 -3.93 -9.47
N LYS A 9 3.04 -3.92 -10.49
CA LYS A 9 3.45 -3.61 -11.86
C LYS A 9 3.79 -2.12 -11.92
N VAL A 10 5.09 -1.84 -11.96
CA VAL A 10 5.65 -0.51 -12.15
C VAL A 10 5.32 -0.04 -13.57
N THR A 11 4.51 1.00 -13.71
CA THR A 11 4.47 1.73 -14.98
C THR A 11 5.62 2.71 -14.97
N LEU A 12 6.75 2.32 -15.57
CA LEU A 12 7.82 3.25 -15.90
C LEU A 12 7.26 4.28 -16.87
N LYS A 13 7.32 5.56 -16.50
CA LYS A 13 7.16 6.62 -17.50
C LYS A 13 8.41 6.54 -18.38
N ALA A 14 8.17 6.08 -19.62
CA ALA A 14 9.12 5.90 -20.72
C ALA A 14 9.90 4.57 -20.77
N ASP A 15 9.74 3.88 -21.91
CA ASP A 15 10.73 2.96 -22.48
C ASP A 15 12.13 3.58 -22.40
N VAL A 16 13.03 2.99 -21.61
CA VAL A 16 14.46 3.29 -21.67
C VAL A 16 15.21 1.99 -22.00
N PRO A 17 15.98 1.95 -23.10
CA PRO A 17 16.74 0.77 -23.51
C PRO A 17 17.71 0.30 -22.42
N ARG A 18 18.00 -1.01 -22.45
CA ARG A 18 18.83 -1.80 -21.52
C ARG A 18 20.27 -1.29 -21.26
N ALA A 19 20.66 -0.14 -21.82
CA ALA A 19 21.98 0.47 -21.69
C ALA A 19 22.06 1.63 -20.67
N LEU A 20 20.97 2.02 -20.00
CA LEU A 20 20.97 3.08 -18.99
C LEU A 20 20.38 2.57 -17.67
N ARG A 21 21.20 1.83 -16.89
CA ARG A 21 20.95 1.71 -15.45
C ARG A 21 21.28 3.06 -14.81
N THR A 22 20.28 3.92 -14.67
CA THR A 22 20.39 5.07 -13.77
C THR A 22 20.30 4.58 -12.31
N PRO A 23 21.05 5.16 -11.37
CA PRO A 23 20.87 4.91 -9.93
C PRO A 23 19.41 5.17 -9.52
N LEU A 24 18.97 4.55 -8.42
CA LEU A 24 17.59 4.64 -7.90
C LEU A 24 17.15 6.08 -7.58
N SER A 25 18.09 7.03 -7.58
CA SER A 25 17.97 8.44 -7.23
C SER A 25 16.94 9.27 -8.02
N ASN A 26 16.35 8.74 -9.11
CA ASN A 26 15.35 9.45 -9.91
C ASN A 26 14.00 8.71 -10.08
N LEU A 27 13.78 7.60 -9.38
CA LEU A 27 12.52 6.85 -9.48
C LEU A 27 11.52 7.31 -8.40
N SER A 28 10.58 8.18 -8.78
CA SER A 28 9.32 8.31 -8.05
C SER A 28 8.51 7.04 -8.27
N MET A 29 8.38 6.22 -7.23
CA MET A 29 7.64 4.95 -7.31
C MET A 29 6.18 5.23 -6.96
N SER A 30 5.37 5.47 -8.00
CA SER A 30 3.92 5.57 -7.85
C SER A 30 3.33 4.16 -7.74
N LEU A 31 2.79 3.85 -6.57
CA LEU A 31 2.17 2.56 -6.32
C LEU A 31 0.69 2.65 -6.71
N LEU A 32 0.31 1.91 -7.75
CA LEU A 32 -1.04 1.95 -8.31
C LEU A 32 -2.06 1.31 -7.36
N SER A 33 -3.18 2.00 -7.16
CA SER A 33 -4.38 1.42 -6.54
C SER A 33 -5.30 0.80 -7.60
N LYS A 34 -6.27 0.00 -7.17
CA LYS A 34 -7.14 -0.86 -7.99
C LYS A 34 -7.92 -0.24 -9.14
N ASN A 35 -7.87 1.06 -9.40
CA ASN A 35 -8.38 1.54 -10.69
C ASN A 35 -7.63 0.80 -11.81
N SER A 36 -6.34 0.52 -11.60
CA SER A 36 -5.46 -0.25 -12.47
C SER A 36 -5.59 -1.78 -12.38
N THR A 37 -6.52 -2.37 -11.61
CA THR A 37 -6.66 -3.85 -11.51
C THR A 37 -8.11 -4.35 -11.31
N PHE A 38 -8.48 -5.46 -11.94
CA PHE A 38 -9.72 -6.20 -11.69
C PHE A 38 -9.66 -6.95 -10.35
N ALA A 39 -10.75 -6.88 -9.58
CA ALA A 39 -10.87 -7.62 -8.34
C ALA A 39 -10.93 -9.13 -8.59
N MET A 40 -10.06 -9.90 -7.94
CA MET A 40 -10.11 -11.36 -7.97
C MET A 40 -10.93 -11.92 -6.80
N SER A 41 -11.45 -13.13 -6.97
CA SER A 41 -12.35 -13.76 -6.00
C SER A 41 -11.56 -14.59 -4.98
N PRO A 42 -11.69 -14.32 -3.67
CA PRO A 42 -11.10 -15.15 -2.63
C PRO A 42 -11.76 -16.53 -2.53
N LYS A 43 -12.92 -16.75 -3.18
CA LYS A 43 -13.52 -18.10 -3.30
C LYS A 43 -12.76 -19.00 -4.27
N LEU A 44 -12.11 -18.41 -5.27
CA LEU A 44 -11.35 -19.13 -6.28
C LEU A 44 -9.87 -19.26 -5.90
N ASN A 45 -9.35 -18.35 -5.08
CA ASN A 45 -7.98 -18.38 -4.56
C ASN A 45 -8.04 -18.14 -3.04
N THR A 46 -7.87 -19.20 -2.25
CA THR A 46 -8.00 -19.16 -0.79
C THR A 46 -6.92 -18.33 -0.10
N ASP A 47 -5.77 -18.16 -0.74
CA ASP A 47 -4.67 -17.30 -0.27
C ASP A 47 -4.96 -15.80 -0.49
N ALA A 48 -6.05 -15.49 -1.21
CA ALA A 48 -6.58 -14.16 -1.40
C ALA A 48 -5.51 -13.15 -1.88
N GLU A 49 -5.37 -12.02 -1.20
CA GLU A 49 -4.37 -10.99 -1.50
C GLU A 49 -2.93 -11.52 -1.45
N PHE A 50 -2.62 -12.62 -0.75
CA PHE A 50 -1.28 -13.22 -0.84
C PHE A 50 -1.02 -13.91 -2.18
N ALA A 51 -2.07 -14.35 -2.88
CA ALA A 51 -1.95 -14.91 -4.22
C ALA A 51 -1.94 -13.82 -5.30
N TYR A 52 -2.84 -12.84 -5.21
CA TYR A 52 -3.09 -11.90 -6.30
C TYR A 52 -2.86 -10.42 -5.95
N GLY A 53 -2.46 -10.09 -4.72
CA GLY A 53 -2.26 -8.71 -4.26
C GLY A 53 -3.48 -7.81 -4.50
N ALA A 54 -3.28 -6.74 -5.26
CA ALA A 54 -4.37 -5.85 -5.68
C ALA A 54 -5.28 -6.43 -6.78
N GLY A 55 -4.95 -7.56 -7.41
CA GLY A 55 -5.73 -8.21 -8.48
C GLY A 55 -5.07 -8.12 -9.87
N HIS A 56 -5.83 -8.46 -10.92
CA HIS A 56 -5.32 -8.57 -12.29
C HIS A 56 -5.24 -7.20 -12.99
N LEU A 57 -4.16 -6.88 -13.71
CA LEU A 57 -3.99 -5.56 -14.36
C LEU A 57 -5.17 -5.16 -15.27
N ASN A 58 -5.62 -3.92 -15.14
CA ASN A 58 -6.51 -3.20 -16.03
C ASN A 58 -5.73 -2.03 -16.67
N PRO A 59 -5.14 -2.22 -17.86
CA PRO A 59 -4.30 -1.22 -18.51
C PRO A 59 -5.03 0.08 -18.82
N VAL A 60 -6.32 0.01 -19.18
CA VAL A 60 -7.11 1.18 -19.61
C VAL A 60 -7.20 2.20 -18.48
N ASN A 61 -7.54 1.73 -17.29
CA ASN A 61 -7.67 2.58 -16.12
C ASN A 61 -6.32 2.91 -15.46
N ALA A 62 -5.27 2.13 -15.76
CA ALA A 62 -3.93 2.39 -15.23
C ALA A 62 -3.27 3.65 -15.79
N VAL A 63 -3.69 4.09 -16.98
CA VAL A 63 -3.18 5.33 -17.61
C VAL A 63 -3.67 6.57 -16.85
N ASN A 64 -4.88 6.53 -16.33
CA ASN A 64 -5.46 7.61 -15.53
C ASN A 64 -6.07 7.04 -14.24
N PRO A 65 -5.25 6.81 -13.20
CA PRO A 65 -5.71 6.16 -11.98
C PRO A 65 -6.51 7.10 -11.07
N GLY A 66 -6.52 8.41 -11.31
CA GLY A 66 -7.14 9.43 -10.46
C GLY A 66 -6.25 9.82 -9.27
N LEU A 67 -5.92 8.86 -8.40
CA LEU A 67 -5.01 9.06 -7.26
C LEU A 67 -3.86 8.06 -7.26
N VAL A 68 -2.69 8.49 -6.78
CA VAL A 68 -1.50 7.66 -6.59
C VAL A 68 -0.95 7.77 -5.17
N TYR A 69 -0.33 6.69 -4.70
CA TYR A 69 0.44 6.66 -3.46
C TYR A 69 1.90 6.79 -3.82
N ASP A 70 2.44 8.00 -3.76
CA ASP A 70 3.84 8.27 -4.08
C ASP A 70 4.74 7.90 -2.90
N ALA A 71 5.87 7.27 -3.20
CA ALA A 71 6.97 7.06 -2.26
C ALA A 71 8.30 7.31 -2.98
N GLU A 72 9.22 7.96 -2.29
CA GLU A 72 10.55 8.29 -2.80
C GLU A 72 11.57 7.25 -2.32
N GLU A 73 12.75 7.21 -2.94
CA GLU A 73 13.82 6.27 -2.58
C GLU A 73 14.14 6.30 -1.08
N LEU A 74 14.21 7.51 -0.52
CA LEU A 74 14.49 7.71 0.90
C LEU A 74 13.43 7.05 1.81
N ASP A 75 12.17 6.96 1.38
CA ASP A 75 11.13 6.26 2.13
C ASP A 75 11.38 4.75 2.20
N TYR A 76 11.88 4.17 1.10
CA TYR A 76 12.27 2.76 1.05
C TYR A 76 13.52 2.49 1.89
N ILE A 77 14.50 3.39 1.87
CA ILE A 77 15.69 3.29 2.73
C ILE A 77 15.28 3.31 4.21
N LYS A 78 14.47 4.29 4.63
CA LYS A 78 13.95 4.38 6.01
C LYS A 78 13.17 3.13 6.41
N PHE A 79 12.35 2.61 5.48
CA PHE A 79 11.59 1.38 5.67
C PHE A 79 12.50 0.16 5.88
N LEU A 80 13.46 -0.10 4.98
CA LEU A 80 14.39 -1.23 5.05
C LEU A 80 15.21 -1.18 6.34
N CYS A 81 15.72 0.00 6.69
CA CYS A 81 16.42 0.22 7.95
C CYS A 81 15.54 -0.03 9.18
N GLY A 82 14.26 0.36 9.12
CA GLY A 82 13.27 0.04 10.15
C GLY A 82 12.90 -1.43 10.23
N GLN A 83 13.10 -2.21 9.16
CA GLN A 83 12.97 -3.67 9.18
C GLN A 83 14.21 -4.40 9.72
N GLY A 84 15.25 -3.66 10.13
CA GLY A 84 16.47 -4.24 10.70
C GLY A 84 17.52 -4.66 9.66
N TYR A 85 17.46 -4.13 8.44
CA TYR A 85 18.53 -4.32 7.47
C TYR A 85 19.85 -3.72 8.00
N SER A 86 20.95 -4.46 7.82
CA SER A 86 22.29 -3.92 8.03
C SER A 86 22.68 -2.99 6.88
N THR A 87 23.62 -2.06 7.13
CA THR A 87 24.15 -1.16 6.11
C THR A 87 24.71 -1.91 4.90
N GLU A 88 25.37 -3.05 5.11
CA GLU A 88 25.86 -3.91 4.04
C GLU A 88 24.71 -4.42 3.15
N LYS A 89 23.66 -5.00 3.76
CA LYS A 89 22.49 -5.49 3.02
C LYS A 89 21.72 -4.37 2.34
N LEU A 90 21.63 -3.20 2.98
CA LEU A 90 21.02 -2.02 2.39
C LEU A 90 21.75 -1.63 1.10
N ARG A 91 23.07 -1.49 1.14
CA ARG A 91 23.89 -1.11 -0.02
C ARG A 91 23.80 -2.11 -1.16
N LEU A 92 23.74 -3.40 -0.86
CA LEU A 92 23.53 -4.45 -1.87
C LEU A 92 22.17 -4.30 -2.58
N VAL A 93 21.13 -3.88 -1.86
CA VAL A 93 19.77 -3.72 -2.41
C VAL A 93 19.61 -2.36 -3.11
N SER A 94 20.13 -1.27 -2.53
CA SER A 94 20.02 0.07 -3.11
C SER A 94 21.01 0.32 -4.24
N GLY A 95 22.16 -0.35 -4.25
CA GLY A 95 23.27 -0.03 -5.16
C GLY A 95 24.03 1.26 -4.80
N ASP A 96 23.45 2.10 -3.94
CA ASP A 96 24.06 3.33 -3.42
C ASP A 96 24.72 3.14 -2.05
N GLN A 97 25.57 4.10 -1.65
CA GLN A 97 26.36 4.06 -0.40
C GLN A 97 25.56 4.42 0.87
N ASN A 98 24.24 4.28 0.83
CA ASN A 98 23.32 4.62 1.92
C ASN A 98 23.66 3.90 3.23
N ASN A 99 23.28 4.52 4.35
CA ASN A 99 23.51 3.97 5.70
C ASN A 99 22.28 4.17 6.60
N CYS A 100 21.92 3.12 7.34
CA CYS A 100 20.80 3.17 8.29
C CYS A 100 21.04 4.07 9.50
N SER A 101 22.28 4.45 9.76
CA SER A 101 22.61 5.46 10.80
C SER A 101 22.27 6.88 10.37
N ASP A 102 22.19 7.15 9.07
CA ASP A 102 22.03 8.50 8.52
C ASP A 102 20.55 8.87 8.33
N VAL A 103 19.63 7.93 8.59
CA VAL A 103 18.20 8.09 8.37
C VAL A 103 17.38 7.77 9.61
N THR A 104 16.28 8.50 9.79
CA THR A 104 15.27 8.16 10.80
C THR A 104 14.50 6.91 10.35
N LYS A 105 14.72 5.80 11.06
CA LYS A 105 14.02 4.53 10.81
C LYS A 105 12.51 4.72 10.99
N THR A 106 11.72 4.17 10.06
CA THR A 106 10.26 4.22 10.11
C THR A 106 9.67 2.83 10.30
N ALA A 107 8.48 2.73 10.89
CA ALA A 107 7.83 1.44 10.97
C ALA A 107 7.37 1.00 9.58
N ALA A 108 7.35 -0.31 9.38
CA ALA A 108 6.71 -0.97 8.26
C ALA A 108 5.34 -0.38 7.86
N SER A 109 4.53 -0.01 8.85
CA SER A 109 3.19 0.56 8.64
C SER A 109 3.19 1.95 8.01
N ASP A 110 4.32 2.65 8.06
CA ASP A 110 4.42 4.08 7.78
C ASP A 110 4.89 4.34 6.34
N LEU A 111 5.36 3.31 5.62
CA LEU A 111 5.55 3.39 4.18
C LEU A 111 4.22 3.72 3.49
N ASN A 112 4.24 4.67 2.56
CA ASN A 112 3.06 5.12 1.83
C ASN A 112 2.60 4.11 0.76
N TYR A 113 2.31 2.89 1.19
CA TYR A 113 1.99 1.75 0.34
C TYR A 113 0.48 1.64 0.09
N PRO A 114 0.00 1.25 -1.12
CA PRO A 114 -1.42 1.28 -1.49
C PRO A 114 -2.20 0.06 -0.95
N SER A 115 -1.68 -0.61 0.07
CA SER A 115 -2.33 -1.71 0.78
C SER A 115 -2.05 -1.63 2.28
N PHE A 116 -2.84 -2.38 3.06
CA PHE A 116 -2.77 -2.39 4.51
C PHE A 116 -2.70 -3.83 5.01
N GLY A 117 -1.60 -4.20 5.66
CA GLY A 117 -1.41 -5.51 6.28
C GLY A 117 -1.40 -5.44 7.81
N LEU A 118 -2.29 -6.19 8.46
CA LEU A 118 -2.37 -6.30 9.92
C LEU A 118 -1.99 -7.72 10.38
N VAL A 119 -0.78 -7.85 10.94
CA VAL A 119 -0.26 -9.11 11.48
C VAL A 119 -0.69 -9.30 12.93
N ILE A 120 -1.21 -10.48 13.26
CA ILE A 120 -1.61 -10.87 14.62
C ILE A 120 -0.60 -11.90 15.15
N ILE A 121 0.30 -11.48 16.04
CA ILE A 121 1.46 -12.29 16.51
C ILE A 121 1.16 -13.07 17.80
N SER A 122 0.18 -12.65 18.59
CA SER A 122 -0.23 -13.39 19.79
C SER A 122 -1.74 -13.26 19.99
N PRO A 123 -2.52 -14.36 19.92
CA PRO A 123 -3.96 -14.32 20.03
C PRO A 123 -4.48 -14.09 21.46
N SER A 124 -3.57 -13.92 22.44
CA SER A 124 -3.92 -13.62 23.84
C SER A 124 -4.76 -12.34 24.02
N LYS A 125 -4.70 -11.42 23.05
CA LYS A 125 -5.56 -10.22 23.00
C LYS A 125 -6.82 -10.51 22.19
N ARG A 126 -8.01 -10.27 22.76
CA ARG A 126 -9.31 -10.41 22.05
C ARG A 126 -9.39 -9.64 20.72
N SER A 127 -8.64 -8.54 20.57
CA SER A 127 -8.54 -7.78 19.31
C SER A 127 -7.22 -7.02 19.19
N ILE A 128 -6.72 -6.87 17.96
CA ILE A 128 -5.55 -6.06 17.62
C ILE A 128 -5.99 -4.87 16.76
N SER A 129 -5.35 -3.71 16.95
CA SER A 129 -5.62 -2.48 16.21
C SER A 129 -4.32 -1.84 15.73
N ARG A 130 -4.32 -1.28 14.52
CA ARG A 130 -3.22 -0.50 13.97
C ARG A 130 -3.76 0.71 13.22
N VAL A 131 -3.03 1.82 13.30
CA VAL A 131 -3.29 3.04 12.52
C VAL A 131 -2.23 3.14 11.44
N TYR A 132 -2.65 3.43 10.21
CA TYR A 132 -1.81 3.62 9.04
C TYR A 132 -1.98 5.05 8.54
N HIS A 133 -0.87 5.72 8.29
CA HIS A 133 -0.85 7.06 7.71
C HIS A 133 -0.55 6.92 6.22
N ARG A 134 -1.35 7.58 5.39
CA ARG A 134 -1.19 7.56 3.93
C ARG A 134 -1.34 8.95 3.36
N THR A 135 -0.68 9.17 2.25
CA THR A 135 -0.78 10.39 1.46
C THR A 135 -1.07 9.99 0.03
N VAL A 136 -2.08 10.60 -0.57
CA VAL A 136 -2.41 10.41 -1.98
C VAL A 136 -2.18 11.71 -2.74
N THR A 137 -1.66 11.59 -3.94
CA THR A 137 -1.47 12.68 -4.89
C THR A 137 -2.54 12.60 -5.96
N ASN A 138 -3.21 13.71 -6.27
CA ASN A 138 -4.17 13.78 -7.37
C ASN A 138 -3.45 13.85 -8.71
N VAL A 139 -3.70 12.87 -9.58
CA VAL A 139 -3.18 12.81 -10.96
C VAL A 139 -4.29 12.75 -12.00
N GLY A 140 -5.55 12.86 -11.57
CA GLY A 140 -6.74 12.93 -12.42
C GLY A 140 -7.19 14.37 -12.66
N MET A 141 -8.49 14.63 -12.50
CA MET A 141 -9.04 15.97 -12.70
C MET A 141 -8.55 16.95 -11.61
N PRO A 142 -8.15 18.20 -11.95
CA PRO A 142 -7.60 19.13 -10.97
C PRO A 142 -8.53 19.44 -9.78
N VAL A 143 -9.84 19.56 -10.04
CA VAL A 143 -10.85 19.76 -9.02
C VAL A 143 -11.71 18.50 -8.94
N SER A 144 -11.52 17.73 -7.87
CA SER A 144 -12.17 16.43 -7.69
C SER A 144 -12.36 16.14 -6.21
N THR A 145 -13.46 15.48 -5.86
CA THR A 145 -13.73 15.07 -4.47
C THR A 145 -13.98 13.57 -4.42
N TYR A 146 -13.16 12.88 -3.64
CA TYR A 146 -13.25 11.45 -3.43
C TYR A 146 -13.91 11.15 -2.09
N LYS A 147 -14.87 10.22 -2.07
CA LYS A 147 -15.47 9.67 -0.85
C LYS A 147 -14.91 8.30 -0.56
N ALA A 148 -14.68 8.02 0.72
CA ALA A 148 -14.21 6.70 1.14
C ALA A 148 -15.36 5.69 1.18
N VAL A 149 -15.18 4.56 0.51
CA VAL A 149 -16.05 3.39 0.53
C VAL A 149 -15.30 2.22 1.13
N ILE A 150 -15.80 1.71 2.27
CA ILE A 150 -15.17 0.61 3.00
C ILE A 150 -15.96 -0.67 2.79
N LYS A 151 -15.26 -1.75 2.42
CA LYS A 151 -15.79 -3.12 2.42
C LYS A 151 -15.00 -3.94 3.44
N ALA A 152 -15.63 -4.32 4.55
CA ALA A 152 -14.99 -5.10 5.61
C ALA A 152 -15.90 -6.28 6.01
N PRO A 153 -15.40 -7.52 5.98
CA PRO A 153 -16.17 -8.68 6.42
C PRO A 153 -16.27 -8.73 7.96
N PRO A 154 -17.15 -9.59 8.51
CA PRO A 154 -17.19 -9.85 9.95
C PRO A 154 -15.81 -10.20 10.52
N GLY A 155 -15.47 -9.60 11.66
CA GLY A 155 -14.16 -9.78 12.30
C GLY A 155 -13.14 -8.69 11.94
N LEU A 156 -13.39 -7.90 10.88
CA LEU A 156 -12.59 -6.74 10.50
C LEU A 156 -13.39 -5.44 10.69
N LYS A 157 -12.83 -4.48 11.40
CA LYS A 157 -13.37 -3.11 11.52
C LYS A 157 -12.35 -2.14 10.95
N VAL A 158 -12.79 -1.33 9.99
CA VAL A 158 -11.95 -0.33 9.32
C VAL A 158 -12.62 1.03 9.46
N THR A 159 -11.84 2.04 9.83
CA THR A 159 -12.28 3.43 9.86
C THR A 159 -11.25 4.32 9.18
N VAL A 160 -11.70 5.33 8.45
CA VAL A 160 -10.84 6.26 7.70
C VAL A 160 -11.14 7.70 8.11
N ARG A 161 -10.10 8.53 8.22
CA ARG A 161 -10.22 9.95 8.54
C ARG A 161 -9.21 10.79 7.75
N PRO A 162 -9.65 11.86 7.03
CA PRO A 162 -11.05 12.20 6.78
C PRO A 162 -11.76 11.15 5.90
N ALA A 163 -13.09 11.16 5.85
CA ALA A 163 -13.87 10.27 4.98
C ALA A 163 -14.06 10.81 3.55
N THR A 164 -13.62 12.04 3.32
CA THR A 164 -13.71 12.75 2.03
C THR A 164 -12.39 13.48 1.78
N LEU A 165 -11.87 13.41 0.56
CA LEU A 165 -10.68 14.14 0.11
C LEU A 165 -11.08 15.07 -1.03
N SER A 166 -10.94 16.38 -0.83
CA SER A 166 -11.28 17.38 -1.84
C SER A 166 -10.01 18.04 -2.35
N PHE A 167 -9.70 17.79 -3.61
CA PHE A 167 -8.57 18.38 -4.32
C PHE A 167 -9.01 19.60 -5.12
N ARG A 168 -8.13 20.59 -5.18
CA ARG A 168 -8.32 21.89 -5.86
C ARG A 168 -7.35 22.10 -7.02
N SER A 169 -6.29 21.29 -7.09
CA SER A 169 -5.34 21.31 -8.20
C SER A 169 -4.77 19.93 -8.51
N LEU A 170 -4.25 19.77 -9.72
CA LEU A 170 -3.45 18.61 -10.12
C LEU A 170 -2.15 18.59 -9.31
N GLY A 171 -1.72 17.40 -8.88
CA GLY A 171 -0.53 17.21 -8.06
C GLY A 171 -0.70 17.56 -6.59
N GLN A 172 -1.87 18.05 -6.17
CA GLN A 172 -2.13 18.29 -4.75
C GLN A 172 -2.10 16.97 -3.98
N LYS A 173 -1.40 16.99 -2.84
CA LYS A 173 -1.28 15.87 -1.92
C LYS A 173 -2.23 16.06 -0.74
N ILE A 174 -2.96 15.01 -0.35
CA ILE A 174 -3.78 15.01 0.87
C ILE A 174 -3.48 13.74 1.67
N SER A 175 -3.24 13.94 2.97
CA SER A 175 -3.01 12.84 3.91
C SER A 175 -4.30 12.40 4.59
N PHE A 176 -4.37 11.10 4.88
CA PHE A 176 -5.45 10.49 5.64
C PHE A 176 -4.91 9.36 6.52
N THR A 177 -5.75 8.92 7.45
CA THR A 177 -5.47 7.82 8.36
C THR A 177 -6.47 6.70 8.18
N VAL A 178 -5.99 5.47 8.26
CA VAL A 178 -6.81 4.26 8.28
C VAL A 178 -6.54 3.54 9.59
N THR A 179 -7.57 3.32 10.39
CA THR A 179 -7.50 2.43 11.55
C THR A 179 -8.11 1.09 11.19
N VAL A 180 -7.31 0.03 11.31
CA VAL A 180 -7.75 -1.35 11.09
C VAL A 180 -7.73 -2.08 12.42
N ARG A 181 -8.84 -2.69 12.77
CA ARG A 181 -8.99 -3.53 13.97
C ARG A 181 -9.51 -4.90 13.57
N ALA A 182 -8.83 -5.95 14.02
CA ALA A 182 -9.22 -7.33 13.79
C ALA A 182 -9.42 -8.06 15.11
N LYS A 183 -10.38 -8.98 15.17
CA LYS A 183 -10.48 -9.96 16.28
C LYS A 183 -9.34 -10.96 16.14
N ALA A 184 -8.79 -11.45 17.25
CA ALA A 184 -7.72 -12.45 17.21
C ALA A 184 -8.23 -13.87 16.91
N ASP A 185 -9.49 -14.14 17.27
CA ASP A 185 -10.16 -15.40 17.02
C ASP A 185 -10.71 -15.44 15.59
N VAL A 186 -9.83 -15.60 14.61
CA VAL A 186 -10.20 -15.77 13.20
C VAL A 186 -9.94 -17.19 12.68
N GLY A 187 -9.73 -18.16 13.58
CA GLY A 187 -9.52 -19.57 13.20
C GLY A 187 -8.37 -19.79 12.20
N GLY A 188 -7.30 -19.00 12.30
CA GLY A 188 -6.12 -19.10 11.42
C GLY A 188 -6.34 -18.61 9.98
N LYS A 189 -7.46 -17.95 9.67
CA LYS A 189 -7.80 -17.53 8.31
C LYS A 189 -7.33 -16.12 7.98
N VAL A 190 -6.95 -15.93 6.72
CA VAL A 190 -6.75 -14.61 6.10
C VAL A 190 -8.11 -13.91 5.99
N VAL A 191 -8.18 -12.67 6.48
CA VAL A 191 -9.37 -11.82 6.39
C VAL A 191 -9.10 -10.64 5.48
N SER A 192 -9.92 -10.52 4.45
CA SER A 192 -9.71 -9.54 3.38
C SER A 192 -10.84 -8.54 3.31
N GLY A 193 -10.48 -7.26 3.25
CA GLY A 193 -11.36 -6.13 3.05
C GLY A 193 -10.72 -5.10 2.11
N SER A 194 -11.30 -3.90 2.08
CA SER A 194 -10.74 -2.80 1.30
C SER A 194 -11.28 -1.43 1.64
N LEU A 195 -10.45 -0.42 1.37
CA LEU A 195 -10.81 0.98 1.22
C LEU A 195 -10.83 1.34 -0.27
N THR A 196 -11.85 2.06 -0.73
CA THR A 196 -11.92 2.62 -2.08
C THR A 196 -12.19 4.11 -2.00
N TRP A 197 -11.38 4.92 -2.67
CA TRP A 197 -11.69 6.33 -2.92
C TRP A 197 -12.45 6.44 -4.23
N ASP A 198 -13.63 7.05 -4.17
CA ASP A 198 -14.58 7.14 -5.29
C ASP A 198 -14.98 8.60 -5.52
N ASP A 199 -14.68 9.13 -6.71
CA ASP A 199 -15.11 10.46 -7.18
C ASP A 199 -16.28 10.40 -8.20
N GLY A 200 -16.85 9.21 -8.43
CA GLY A 200 -17.85 8.92 -9.44
C GLY A 200 -17.28 8.50 -10.80
N VAL A 201 -15.97 8.65 -11.02
CA VAL A 201 -15.27 8.33 -12.29
C VAL A 201 -14.14 7.32 -12.04
N HIS A 202 -13.28 7.58 -11.08
CA HIS A 202 -12.14 6.78 -10.68
C HIS A 202 -12.45 6.00 -9.39
N LEU A 203 -12.09 4.71 -9.39
CA LEU A 203 -12.24 3.83 -8.22
C LEU A 203 -10.87 3.40 -7.70
N VAL A 204 -10.32 4.19 -6.79
CA VAL A 204 -8.96 4.02 -6.26
C VAL A 204 -9.02 3.09 -5.03
N ARG A 205 -8.89 1.78 -5.24
CA ARG A 205 -9.01 0.79 -4.15
C ARG A 205 -7.67 0.28 -3.60
N SER A 206 -7.61 0.18 -2.29
CA SER A 206 -6.52 -0.41 -1.50
C SER A 206 -7.00 -1.67 -0.77
N PRO A 207 -6.37 -2.84 -0.99
CA PRO A 207 -6.65 -4.04 -0.21
C PRO A 207 -6.27 -3.87 1.27
N ILE A 208 -7.06 -4.49 2.15
CA ILE A 208 -6.79 -4.58 3.59
C ILE A 208 -6.79 -6.05 3.96
N VAL A 209 -5.71 -6.53 4.55
CA VAL A 209 -5.53 -7.94 4.92
C VAL A 209 -5.19 -8.03 6.40
N SER A 210 -5.86 -8.92 7.12
CA SER A 210 -5.45 -9.34 8.46
C SER A 210 -5.20 -10.84 8.48
N PHE A 211 -4.12 -11.24 9.15
CA PHE A 211 -3.74 -12.64 9.25
C PHE A 211 -3.03 -12.92 10.57
N VAL A 212 -3.15 -14.16 11.04
CA VAL A 212 -2.52 -14.65 12.26
C VAL A 212 -1.19 -15.29 11.91
N PHE A 213 -0.12 -14.86 12.57
CA PHE A 213 1.15 -15.54 12.53
C PHE A 213 1.19 -16.53 13.71
N PRO A 214 1.36 -17.83 13.47
CA PRO A 214 1.45 -18.80 14.56
C PRO A 214 2.68 -18.47 15.41
N SER A 215 2.48 -18.42 16.74
CA SER A 215 3.60 -18.42 17.68
C SER A 215 4.21 -19.82 17.68
N SER A 216 5.41 -19.94 17.11
CA SER A 216 6.28 -21.12 17.21
C SER A 216 6.65 -21.43 18.65
#